data_AF-A0A2G8XVL8-F1
#
_entry.id   AF-A0A2G8XVL8-F1
#
_cell.length_a   1.000
_cell.length_b   1.000
_cell.length_c   1.000
_cell.angle_alpha   90.00
_cell.angle_beta   90.00
_cell.angle_gamma   90.00
#
_symmetry.space_group_name_H-M   'P 1'
#
loop_
_entity.id
_entity.type
_entity.pdbx_description
1 polymer ?
#
loop_
_entity_poly.entity_id
_entity_poly.type
_entity_poly.pdbx_seq_one_letter_code
_entity_poly.pdbx_strand_id
1 'polypeptide(L)'
;FQHIELHIQPVGWEEKWALFTAGDCFLDTSIRDGLNLNPFEFICCHKDNVTGVILSEFTGCSRALASAIRVNPWKVEAVADAMDRIINMPVEEQRDRFTRDRDYLSHNSTQKWADENILDLRRARKPDDFVYVSWGLGNTFRVLGMDSNFRFLDTNQVVRGYRTSRHRVFFFDCEGTLAPDRRRITFVPGGENLFAQGRPPSPQVKDCLQALVDDQRNTVVILSGRDRHLLEEWFSSIRGIGLCAEH
;
A
#
# COMPACT_ATOMS: atom_id res chain seq x y z
N PHE A 1 -43.91 -33.61 3.55
CA PHE A 1 -43.27 -32.39 4.04
C PHE A 1 -42.63 -31.69 2.86
N GLN A 2 -42.95 -30.43 2.64
CA GLN A 2 -42.30 -29.63 1.60
C GLN A 2 -41.06 -29.01 2.26
N HIS A 3 -39.87 -29.40 1.81
CA HIS A 3 -38.61 -29.04 2.46
C HIS A 3 -38.07 -27.68 2.01
N ILE A 4 -38.64 -27.11 0.94
CA ILE A 4 -38.22 -25.84 0.34
C ILE A 4 -39.48 -25.03 0.02
N GLU A 5 -39.52 -23.81 0.51
CA GLU A 5 -40.50 -22.79 0.15
C GLU A 5 -39.82 -21.74 -0.74
N LEU A 6 -40.36 -21.51 -1.93
CA LEU A 6 -39.80 -20.59 -2.91
C LEU A 6 -40.75 -19.41 -3.11
N HIS A 7 -40.30 -18.22 -2.72
CA HIS A 7 -41.03 -16.97 -2.89
C HIS A 7 -40.41 -16.17 -4.04
N ILE A 8 -41.17 -15.95 -5.12
CA ILE A 8 -40.73 -15.20 -6.33
C ILE A 8 -41.48 -13.87 -6.47
N GLN A 9 -41.99 -13.33 -5.37
CA GLN A 9 -42.67 -12.03 -5.34
C GLN A 9 -41.77 -10.97 -4.70
N PRO A 10 -41.96 -9.67 -5.01
CA PRO A 10 -41.28 -8.62 -4.28
C PRO A 10 -41.59 -8.72 -2.79
N VAL A 11 -40.57 -8.91 -1.97
CA VAL A 11 -40.68 -8.97 -0.51
C VAL A 11 -40.44 -7.57 0.05
N GLY A 12 -41.39 -7.06 0.84
CA GLY A 12 -41.23 -5.78 1.54
C GLY A 12 -40.16 -5.86 2.64
N TRP A 13 -39.65 -4.71 3.10
CA TRP A 13 -38.60 -4.71 4.13
C TRP A 13 -39.05 -5.36 5.45
N GLU A 14 -40.29 -5.13 5.87
CA GLU A 14 -40.85 -5.72 7.09
C GLU A 14 -40.90 -7.25 7.01
N GLU A 15 -41.38 -7.78 5.88
CA GLU A 15 -41.45 -9.23 5.64
C GLU A 15 -40.05 -9.84 5.55
N LYS A 16 -39.11 -9.19 4.85
CA LYS A 16 -37.71 -9.62 4.78
C LYS A 16 -37.08 -9.71 6.17
N TRP A 17 -37.25 -8.69 7.01
CA TRP A 17 -36.69 -8.69 8.36
C TRP A 17 -37.39 -9.67 9.28
N ALA A 18 -38.68 -9.92 9.10
CA ALA A 18 -39.39 -10.98 9.80
C ALA A 18 -38.81 -12.36 9.44
N LEU A 19 -38.60 -12.62 8.14
CA LEU A 19 -37.95 -13.84 7.66
C LEU A 19 -36.53 -13.98 8.18
N PHE A 20 -35.75 -12.89 8.19
CA PHE A 20 -34.40 -12.89 8.75
C PHE A 20 -34.44 -13.22 10.24
N THR A 21 -35.30 -12.56 11.02
CA THR A 21 -35.42 -12.80 12.47
C THR A 21 -35.86 -14.24 12.79
N ALA A 22 -36.64 -14.86 11.90
CA ALA A 22 -37.13 -16.23 12.07
C ALA A 22 -36.13 -17.31 11.61
N GLY A 23 -35.11 -16.96 10.82
CA GLY A 23 -34.19 -17.92 10.23
C GLY A 23 -33.00 -18.24 11.13
N ASP A 24 -32.73 -19.52 11.37
CA ASP A 24 -31.58 -19.97 12.19
C ASP A 24 -30.22 -19.81 11.48
N CYS A 25 -30.22 -19.71 10.14
CA CYS A 25 -29.02 -19.57 9.34
C CYS A 25 -29.30 -18.80 8.04
N PHE A 26 -28.36 -17.93 7.66
CA PHE A 26 -28.34 -17.30 6.34
C PHE A 26 -27.35 -18.00 5.42
N LEU A 27 -27.80 -18.33 4.20
CA LEU A 27 -26.99 -18.98 3.17
C LEU A 27 -26.88 -18.09 1.94
N ASP A 28 -25.66 -17.71 1.58
CA ASP A 28 -25.34 -17.05 0.32
C ASP A 28 -24.37 -17.91 -0.51
N THR A 29 -24.88 -18.49 -1.59
CA THR A 29 -24.10 -19.27 -2.57
C THR A 29 -23.86 -18.50 -3.87
N SER A 30 -23.78 -17.17 -3.81
CA SER A 30 -23.51 -16.33 -4.99
C SER A 30 -22.23 -16.75 -5.71
N ILE A 31 -22.34 -16.99 -7.02
CA ILE A 31 -21.20 -17.35 -7.88
C ILE A 31 -20.25 -16.16 -8.07
N ARG A 32 -20.80 -14.94 -8.06
CA ARG A 32 -20.04 -13.68 -8.13
C ARG A 32 -20.90 -12.57 -7.58
N ASP A 33 -20.43 -11.90 -6.53
CA ASP A 33 -21.11 -10.75 -5.97
C ASP A 33 -20.10 -9.69 -5.50
N GLY A 34 -20.42 -8.41 -5.75
CA GLY A 34 -19.63 -7.28 -5.30
C GLY A 34 -19.86 -6.99 -3.83
N LEU A 35 -21.04 -6.48 -3.48
CA LEU A 35 -21.40 -6.15 -2.10
C LEU A 35 -22.80 -6.67 -1.80
N ASN A 36 -22.85 -7.78 -1.05
CA ASN A 36 -24.08 -8.28 -0.46
C ASN A 36 -24.29 -7.66 0.93
N LEU A 37 -25.39 -6.93 1.12
CA LEU A 37 -25.74 -6.40 2.44
C LEU A 37 -26.59 -7.36 3.29
N ASN A 38 -27.21 -8.35 2.65
CA ASN A 38 -28.12 -9.28 3.33
C ASN A 38 -27.48 -10.02 4.53
N PRO A 39 -26.23 -10.50 4.47
CA PRO A 39 -25.60 -11.14 5.62
C PRO A 39 -25.46 -10.21 6.84
N PHE A 40 -25.16 -8.94 6.59
CA PHE A 40 -25.02 -7.95 7.65
C PHE A 40 -26.38 -7.60 8.26
N GLU A 41 -27.39 -7.38 7.42
CA GLU A 41 -28.76 -7.14 7.84
C GLU A 41 -29.31 -8.32 8.65
N PHE A 42 -29.02 -9.56 8.22
CA PHE A 42 -29.42 -10.78 8.90
C PHE A 42 -28.84 -10.85 10.33
N ILE A 43 -27.55 -10.58 10.51
CA ILE A 43 -26.92 -10.50 11.84
C ILE A 43 -27.55 -9.38 12.67
N CYS A 44 -27.80 -8.20 12.08
CA CYS A 44 -28.44 -7.08 12.78
C CYS A 44 -29.86 -7.39 13.26
N CYS A 45 -30.64 -8.18 12.51
CA CYS A 45 -31.98 -8.60 12.92
C CYS A 45 -31.97 -9.48 14.18
N HIS A 46 -30.86 -10.18 14.44
CA HIS A 46 -30.77 -11.21 15.46
C HIS A 46 -30.44 -10.74 16.88
N LYS A 47 -30.16 -9.45 17.13
CA LYS A 47 -29.92 -8.86 18.47
C LYS A 47 -29.14 -9.77 19.46
N ASP A 48 -29.85 -10.50 20.33
CA ASP A 48 -29.30 -11.40 21.36
C ASP A 48 -29.46 -12.89 21.03
N ASN A 49 -30.20 -13.21 19.98
CA ASN A 49 -30.36 -14.57 19.48
C ASN A 49 -29.16 -14.93 18.62
N VAL A 50 -28.50 -16.03 18.98
CA VAL A 50 -27.35 -16.52 18.26
C VAL A 50 -27.79 -17.06 16.90
N THR A 51 -27.06 -16.69 15.84
CA THR A 51 -27.36 -17.14 14.47
C THR A 51 -26.08 -17.41 13.68
N GLY A 52 -26.23 -18.10 12.56
CA GLY A 52 -25.15 -18.51 11.68
C GLY A 52 -25.22 -17.88 10.28
N VAL A 53 -24.06 -17.64 9.68
CA VAL A 53 -23.96 -17.19 8.28
C VAL A 53 -23.00 -18.07 7.51
N ILE A 54 -23.46 -18.57 6.37
CA ILE A 54 -22.67 -19.29 5.37
C ILE A 54 -22.53 -18.39 4.14
N LEU A 55 -21.30 -18.11 3.73
CA LEU A 55 -21.00 -17.22 2.61
C LEU A 55 -20.16 -17.92 1.55
N SER A 56 -20.50 -17.65 0.29
CA SER A 56 -19.62 -17.90 -0.83
C SER A 56 -18.24 -17.27 -0.61
N GLU A 57 -17.17 -17.90 -1.08
CA GLU A 57 -15.84 -17.29 -1.15
C GLU A 57 -15.75 -16.20 -2.24
N PHE A 58 -16.75 -16.12 -3.12
CA PHE A 58 -16.81 -15.22 -4.27
C PHE A 58 -17.70 -13.98 -4.05
N THR A 59 -18.22 -13.77 -2.85
CA THR A 59 -18.91 -12.53 -2.46
C THR A 59 -17.95 -11.57 -1.77
N GLY A 60 -18.01 -10.28 -2.08
CA GLY A 60 -17.11 -9.30 -1.47
C GLY A 60 -17.26 -9.15 0.04
N CYS A 61 -18.43 -9.49 0.61
CA CYS A 61 -18.63 -9.50 2.06
C CYS A 61 -17.97 -10.70 2.78
N SER A 62 -17.51 -11.72 2.04
CA SER A 62 -16.85 -12.93 2.59
C SER A 62 -15.62 -12.63 3.45
N ARG A 63 -15.00 -11.47 3.22
CA ARG A 63 -13.83 -10.99 3.97
C ARG A 63 -14.16 -10.10 5.16
N ALA A 64 -15.36 -9.52 5.18
CA ALA A 64 -15.80 -8.61 6.23
C ALA A 64 -16.26 -9.37 7.48
N LEU A 65 -17.02 -10.46 7.28
CA LEU A 65 -17.47 -11.33 8.37
C LEU A 65 -16.42 -12.40 8.64
N ALA A 66 -15.68 -12.24 9.75
CA ALA A 66 -14.57 -13.12 10.07
C ALA A 66 -15.04 -14.53 10.45
N SER A 67 -16.22 -14.63 11.08
CA SER A 67 -16.73 -15.85 11.69
C SER A 67 -17.65 -16.67 10.79
N ALA A 68 -18.09 -16.10 9.66
CA ALA A 68 -18.89 -16.78 8.65
C ALA A 68 -18.20 -18.05 8.12
N ILE A 69 -18.99 -19.10 7.88
CA ILE A 69 -18.49 -20.32 7.24
C ILE A 69 -18.38 -20.05 5.74
N ARG A 70 -17.14 -20.05 5.24
CA ARG A 70 -16.86 -19.82 3.82
C ARG A 70 -16.98 -21.10 3.02
N VAL A 71 -17.73 -21.05 1.92
CA VAL A 71 -17.96 -22.18 1.02
C VAL A 71 -17.65 -21.81 -0.42
N ASN A 72 -17.22 -22.80 -1.19
CA ASN A 72 -17.21 -22.68 -2.64
C ASN A 72 -18.58 -23.15 -3.15
N PRO A 73 -19.41 -22.29 -3.78
CA PRO A 73 -20.76 -22.65 -4.22
C PRO A 73 -20.79 -23.76 -5.28
N TRP A 74 -19.67 -24.05 -5.95
CA TRP A 74 -19.56 -25.14 -6.92
C TRP A 74 -19.32 -26.50 -6.28
N LYS A 75 -19.02 -26.56 -4.98
CA LYS A 75 -18.81 -27.79 -4.21
C LYS A 75 -20.03 -28.06 -3.34
N VAL A 76 -21.05 -28.70 -3.93
CA VAL A 76 -22.36 -28.90 -3.30
C VAL A 76 -22.26 -29.64 -1.98
N GLU A 77 -21.39 -30.65 -1.88
CA GLU A 77 -21.16 -31.42 -0.65
C GLU A 77 -20.61 -30.53 0.46
N ALA A 78 -19.68 -29.63 0.13
CA ALA A 78 -19.12 -28.70 1.12
C ALA A 78 -20.14 -27.65 1.59
N VAL A 79 -21.09 -27.27 0.73
CA VAL A 79 -22.21 -26.40 1.13
C VAL A 79 -23.14 -27.15 2.08
N ALA A 80 -23.47 -28.41 1.78
CA ALA A 80 -24.29 -29.26 2.65
C ALA A 80 -23.61 -29.49 4.01
N ASP A 81 -22.32 -29.81 4.03
CA ASP A 81 -21.52 -29.96 5.25
C ASP A 81 -21.49 -28.67 6.08
N ALA A 82 -21.44 -27.50 5.43
CA ALA A 82 -21.50 -26.21 6.10
C ALA A 82 -22.87 -25.96 6.75
N MET A 83 -23.97 -26.32 6.07
CA MET A 83 -25.32 -26.25 6.61
C MET A 83 -25.51 -27.18 7.80
N ASP A 84 -25.04 -28.43 7.71
CA ASP A 84 -25.10 -29.37 8.83
C ASP A 84 -24.27 -28.86 10.02
N ARG A 85 -23.04 -28.41 9.74
CA ARG A 85 -22.14 -27.89 10.77
C ARG A 85 -22.74 -26.72 11.52
N ILE A 86 -23.36 -25.76 10.84
CA ILE A 86 -23.83 -24.54 11.49
C ILE A 86 -25.03 -24.82 12.40
N ILE A 87 -25.95 -25.68 11.97
CA ILE A 87 -27.12 -26.09 12.73
C ILE A 87 -26.73 -26.93 13.95
N ASN A 88 -25.72 -27.80 13.82
CA ASN A 88 -25.23 -28.64 14.92
C ASN A 88 -24.12 -27.99 15.77
N MET A 89 -23.76 -26.73 15.50
CA MET A 89 -22.65 -26.07 16.19
C MET A 89 -22.99 -25.84 17.67
N PRO A 90 -22.06 -26.08 18.62
CA PRO A 90 -22.30 -25.81 20.02
C PRO A 90 -22.65 -24.33 20.27
N VAL A 91 -23.64 -24.08 21.12
CA VAL A 91 -24.17 -22.72 21.39
C VAL A 91 -23.08 -21.73 21.80
N GLU A 92 -22.08 -22.16 22.58
CA GLU A 92 -20.98 -21.28 22.98
C GLU A 92 -20.08 -20.88 21.79
N GLU A 93 -19.78 -21.82 20.88
CA GLU A 93 -19.03 -21.50 19.66
C GLU A 93 -19.84 -20.56 18.76
N GLN A 94 -21.14 -20.82 18.60
CA GLN A 94 -22.00 -19.95 17.81
C GLN A 94 -22.08 -18.53 18.42
N ARG A 95 -22.20 -18.42 19.75
CA ARG A 95 -22.26 -17.13 20.46
C ARG A 95 -20.97 -16.34 20.27
N ASP A 96 -19.81 -16.98 20.39
CA ASP A 96 -18.51 -16.35 20.19
C ASP A 96 -18.35 -15.81 18.76
N ARG A 97 -18.76 -16.62 17.77
CA ARG A 97 -18.77 -16.23 16.34
C ARG A 97 -19.70 -15.05 16.09
N PHE A 98 -20.94 -15.14 16.56
CA PHE A 98 -21.95 -14.10 16.40
C PHE A 98 -21.52 -12.78 17.06
N THR A 99 -20.98 -12.85 18.28
CA THR A 99 -20.51 -11.66 19.02
C THR A 99 -19.41 -10.95 18.25
N ARG A 100 -18.42 -11.68 17.71
CA ARG A 100 -17.32 -11.09 16.93
C ARG A 100 -17.82 -10.35 15.70
N ASP A 101 -18.74 -10.96 14.96
CA ASP A 101 -19.26 -10.38 13.71
C ASP A 101 -20.22 -9.21 14.00
N ARG A 102 -21.01 -9.29 15.08
CA ARG A 102 -21.83 -8.16 15.58
C ARG A 102 -20.97 -6.98 16.01
N ASP A 103 -19.87 -7.24 16.74
CA ASP A 103 -18.94 -6.21 17.17
C ASP A 103 -18.23 -5.57 15.97
N TYR A 104 -17.93 -6.35 14.91
CA TYR A 104 -17.46 -5.77 13.66
C TYR A 104 -18.49 -4.81 13.06
N LEU A 105 -19.77 -5.20 12.99
CA LEU A 105 -20.84 -4.37 12.43
C LEU A 105 -21.07 -3.08 13.22
N SER A 106 -20.97 -3.11 14.54
CA SER A 106 -21.14 -1.91 15.38
C SER A 106 -20.05 -0.84 15.14
N HIS A 107 -18.86 -1.26 14.68
CA HIS A 107 -17.73 -0.37 14.41
C HIS A 107 -17.56 -0.01 12.93
N ASN A 108 -18.32 -0.62 12.01
CA ASN A 108 -18.14 -0.46 10.56
C ASN A 108 -19.46 -0.09 9.88
N SER A 109 -19.95 1.11 10.18
CA SER A 109 -21.17 1.65 9.57
C SER A 109 -20.92 2.18 8.15
N THR A 110 -21.99 2.29 7.36
CA THR A 110 -21.96 2.92 6.03
C THR A 110 -21.47 4.37 6.10
N GLN A 111 -21.82 5.11 7.16
CA GLN A 111 -21.34 6.48 7.37
C GLN A 111 -19.82 6.51 7.55
N LYS A 112 -19.28 5.62 8.39
CA LYS A 112 -17.84 5.53 8.61
C LYS A 112 -17.09 5.18 7.33
N TRP A 113 -17.61 4.22 6.55
CA TRP A 113 -17.03 3.88 5.25
C TRP A 113 -16.99 5.10 4.31
N ALA A 114 -18.09 5.88 4.26
CA ALA A 114 -18.15 7.08 3.43
C ALA A 114 -17.13 8.14 3.87
N ASP A 115 -17.00 8.37 5.18
CA ASP A 115 -16.04 9.31 5.74
C ASP A 115 -14.59 8.89 5.45
N GLU A 116 -14.26 7.61 5.64
CA GLU A 116 -12.95 7.04 5.32
C GLU A 116 -12.63 7.15 3.82
N ASN A 117 -13.61 6.87 2.95
CA ASN A 117 -13.43 7.00 1.50
C ASN A 117 -13.12 8.44 1.10
N ILE A 118 -13.84 9.42 1.65
CA ILE A 118 -13.60 10.85 1.39
C ILE A 118 -12.21 11.26 1.90
N LEU A 119 -11.79 10.77 3.07
CA LEU A 119 -10.45 11.05 3.61
C LEU A 119 -9.35 10.48 2.71
N ASP A 120 -9.53 9.28 2.19
CA ASP A 120 -8.58 8.67 1.27
C ASP A 120 -8.52 9.42 -0.07
N LEU A 121 -9.66 9.89 -0.59
CA LEU A 121 -9.70 10.78 -1.75
C LEU A 121 -8.94 12.10 -1.50
N ARG A 122 -9.08 12.69 -0.29
CA ARG A 122 -8.33 13.89 0.10
C ARG A 122 -6.84 13.62 0.20
N ARG A 123 -6.42 12.48 0.74
CA ARG A 123 -4.99 12.07 0.82
C ARG A 123 -4.39 11.79 -0.56
N ALA A 124 -5.19 11.26 -1.47
CA ALA A 124 -4.78 11.05 -2.87
C ALA A 124 -4.63 12.36 -3.65
N ARG A 125 -5.18 13.48 -3.14
CA ARG A 125 -5.03 14.80 -3.75
C ARG A 125 -3.57 15.23 -3.67
N LYS A 126 -3.01 15.53 -4.84
CA LYS A 126 -1.73 16.20 -5.00
C LYS A 126 -1.77 17.59 -4.34
N PRO A 127 -0.77 17.97 -3.51
CA PRO A 127 -0.69 19.33 -2.96
C PRO A 127 -0.82 20.41 -4.04
N ASP A 128 -1.62 21.44 -3.78
CA ASP A 128 -1.84 22.55 -4.72
C ASP A 128 -0.56 23.37 -4.93
N ASP A 129 0.29 23.43 -3.91
CA ASP A 129 1.55 24.17 -3.94
C ASP A 129 2.68 23.38 -4.61
N PHE A 130 2.38 22.31 -5.35
CA PHE A 130 3.38 21.52 -6.06
C PHE A 130 3.17 21.59 -7.58
N VAL A 131 4.23 21.95 -8.32
CA VAL A 131 4.30 21.82 -9.77
C VAL A 131 4.73 20.41 -10.13
N TYR A 132 3.93 19.74 -10.96
CA TYR A 132 4.24 18.39 -11.42
C TYR A 132 4.88 18.43 -12.80
N VAL A 133 6.14 18.01 -12.88
CA VAL A 133 6.88 17.92 -14.15
C VAL A 133 7.12 16.46 -14.51
N SER A 134 6.98 16.16 -15.80
CA SER A 134 7.29 14.85 -16.37
C SER A 134 8.76 14.81 -16.80
N TRP A 135 9.48 13.76 -16.42
CA TRP A 135 10.88 13.54 -16.79
C TRP A 135 11.09 12.14 -17.37
N GLY A 136 11.90 12.02 -18.42
CA GLY A 136 12.18 10.76 -19.10
C GLY A 136 11.11 10.33 -20.12
N LEU A 137 11.34 9.18 -20.77
CA LEU A 137 10.47 8.61 -21.81
C LEU A 137 10.40 7.08 -21.66
N GLY A 138 9.24 6.48 -21.96
CA GLY A 138 9.04 5.03 -21.84
C GLY A 138 9.27 4.52 -20.40
N ASN A 139 10.11 3.50 -20.24
CA ASN A 139 10.39 2.89 -18.92
C ASN A 139 11.14 3.82 -17.93
N THR A 140 11.66 4.96 -18.39
CA THR A 140 12.29 5.97 -17.52
C THR A 140 11.37 7.12 -17.16
N PHE A 141 10.09 7.07 -17.56
CA PHE A 141 9.12 8.10 -17.22
C PHE A 141 8.95 8.21 -15.70
N ARG A 142 9.04 9.45 -15.20
CA ARG A 142 8.83 9.83 -13.80
C ARG A 142 8.01 11.12 -13.76
N VAL A 143 7.11 11.21 -12.78
CA VAL A 143 6.43 12.48 -12.43
C VAL A 143 7.08 12.98 -11.14
N LEU A 144 7.73 14.14 -11.21
CA LEU A 144 8.26 14.83 -10.04
C LEU A 144 7.27 15.88 -9.58
N GLY A 145 6.95 15.90 -8.30
CA GLY A 145 6.31 17.05 -7.66
C GLY A 145 7.38 17.94 -7.04
N MET A 146 7.37 19.22 -7.39
CA MET A 146 8.28 20.23 -6.84
C MET A 146 7.46 21.33 -6.18
N ASP A 147 7.93 21.92 -5.09
CA ASP A 147 7.28 23.09 -4.47
C ASP A 147 7.07 24.22 -5.49
N SER A 148 6.00 24.97 -5.37
CA SER A 148 5.62 26.07 -6.27
C SER A 148 6.63 27.22 -6.25
N ASN A 149 7.40 27.35 -5.17
CA ASN A 149 8.49 28.30 -5.06
C ASN A 149 9.83 27.73 -5.55
N PHE A 150 9.86 26.48 -6.02
CA PHE A 150 11.07 25.88 -6.58
C PHE A 150 11.54 26.69 -7.80
N ARG A 151 12.73 27.28 -7.68
CA ARG A 151 13.38 27.98 -8.80
C ARG A 151 14.41 27.04 -9.41
N PHE A 152 14.27 26.79 -10.70
CA PHE A 152 15.31 26.10 -11.45
C PHE A 152 16.64 26.82 -11.32
N LEU A 153 17.71 26.04 -11.23
CA LEU A 153 19.07 26.55 -11.18
C LEU A 153 19.37 27.35 -12.46
N ASP A 154 19.65 28.64 -12.33
CA ASP A 154 20.10 29.45 -13.47
C ASP A 154 21.56 29.13 -13.77
N THR A 155 21.79 28.32 -14.79
CA THR A 155 23.12 27.91 -15.23
C THR A 155 24.02 29.11 -15.56
N ASN A 156 23.48 30.20 -16.11
CA ASN A 156 24.27 31.39 -16.42
C ASN A 156 24.75 32.08 -15.14
N GLN A 157 23.89 32.16 -14.13
CA GLN A 157 24.24 32.70 -12.83
C GLN A 157 25.32 31.84 -12.15
N VAL A 158 25.19 30.52 -12.18
CA VAL A 158 26.16 29.59 -11.60
C VAL A 158 27.50 29.67 -12.31
N VAL A 159 27.51 29.64 -13.65
CA VAL A 159 28.75 29.75 -14.44
C VAL A 159 29.44 31.09 -14.21
N ARG A 160 28.67 32.19 -14.11
CA ARG A 160 29.22 33.50 -13.77
C ARG A 160 29.85 33.49 -12.38
N GLY A 161 29.13 33.01 -11.37
CA GLY A 161 29.63 32.87 -10.01
C GLY A 161 30.89 31.99 -9.95
N TYR A 162 30.90 30.87 -10.67
CA TYR A 162 32.05 29.98 -10.78
C TYR A 162 33.29 30.70 -11.32
N ARG A 163 33.15 31.50 -12.38
CA ARG A 163 34.27 32.21 -13.00
C ARG A 163 34.83 33.32 -12.12
N THR A 164 33.98 34.03 -11.38
CA THR A 164 34.37 35.21 -10.59
C THR A 164 34.83 34.90 -9.17
N SER A 165 34.45 33.74 -8.63
CA SER A 165 34.76 33.37 -7.25
C SER A 165 36.23 32.97 -7.07
N ARG A 166 36.81 33.39 -5.94
CA ARG A 166 38.20 33.05 -5.56
C ARG A 166 38.30 31.71 -4.83
N HIS A 167 37.23 31.32 -4.14
CA HIS A 167 37.09 30.04 -3.44
C HIS A 167 35.67 29.52 -3.71
N ARG A 168 35.56 28.23 -4.02
CA ARG A 168 34.30 27.59 -4.44
C ARG A 168 34.17 26.26 -3.73
N VAL A 169 33.04 26.01 -3.11
CA VAL A 169 32.79 24.76 -2.39
C VAL A 169 31.62 24.04 -3.06
N PHE A 170 31.83 22.76 -3.35
CA PHE A 170 30.84 21.88 -3.96
C PHE A 170 30.50 20.76 -2.99
N PHE A 171 29.21 20.61 -2.69
CA PHE A 171 28.69 19.47 -1.97
C PHE A 171 27.88 18.63 -2.94
N PHE A 172 28.31 17.38 -3.16
CA PHE A 172 27.58 16.44 -3.99
C PHE A 172 27.06 15.31 -3.13
N ASP A 173 25.75 15.11 -3.21
CA ASP A 173 25.13 13.88 -2.75
C ASP A 173 25.60 12.69 -3.60
N CYS A 174 25.83 11.53 -2.97
CA CYS A 174 26.33 10.35 -3.64
C CYS A 174 25.17 9.49 -4.18
N GLU A 175 24.23 9.11 -3.30
CA GLU A 175 23.19 8.12 -3.58
C GLU A 175 22.09 8.66 -4.49
N GLY A 176 21.99 8.15 -5.71
CA GLY A 176 20.97 8.55 -6.68
C GLY A 176 21.36 9.79 -7.49
N THR A 177 22.42 10.48 -7.07
CA THR A 177 22.97 11.66 -7.75
C THR A 177 24.24 11.31 -8.53
N LEU A 178 25.35 10.97 -7.86
CA LEU A 178 26.62 10.59 -8.51
C LEU A 178 26.70 9.09 -8.82
N ALA A 179 26.03 8.28 -8.02
CA ALA A 179 26.01 6.83 -8.10
C ALA A 179 24.57 6.30 -8.10
N PRO A 180 24.25 5.20 -8.80
CA PRO A 180 22.88 4.66 -8.77
C PRO A 180 22.47 4.20 -7.37
N ASP A 181 21.39 4.78 -6.82
CA ASP A 181 20.80 4.27 -5.57
C ASP A 181 19.81 3.13 -5.86
N ARG A 182 20.21 1.91 -5.46
CA ARG A 182 19.40 0.69 -5.62
C ARG A 182 18.78 0.19 -4.32
N ARG A 183 18.65 1.03 -3.28
CA ARG A 183 17.87 0.68 -2.07
C ARG A 183 16.39 0.32 -2.38
N ARG A 184 15.89 0.64 -3.58
CA ARG A 184 14.48 0.53 -3.99
C ARG A 184 14.12 -0.59 -4.98
N ILE A 185 14.93 -1.64 -5.12
CA ILE A 185 14.46 -2.85 -5.83
C ILE A 185 13.81 -3.79 -4.82
N THR A 186 12.48 -3.83 -4.90
CA THR A 186 11.53 -4.69 -4.17
C THR A 186 12.01 -6.12 -3.95
N PHE A 187 11.83 -6.59 -2.71
CA PHE A 187 11.79 -8.00 -2.24
C PHE A 187 11.95 -9.05 -3.35
N VAL A 188 13.19 -9.49 -3.57
CA VAL A 188 13.48 -10.78 -4.21
C VAL A 188 13.89 -11.74 -3.09
N PRO A 189 13.12 -12.80 -2.80
CA PRO A 189 13.50 -13.78 -1.79
C PRO A 189 14.83 -14.45 -2.18
N GLY A 190 15.85 -14.32 -1.32
CA GLY A 190 17.14 -15.03 -1.47
C GLY A 190 18.33 -14.22 -1.99
N GLY A 191 18.27 -12.89 -2.05
CA GLY A 191 19.36 -12.04 -2.58
C GLY A 191 19.87 -10.96 -1.62
N GLU A 192 20.12 -11.29 -0.34
CA GLU A 192 20.27 -10.25 0.69
C GLU A 192 21.60 -9.47 0.72
N ASN A 193 22.68 -9.87 0.03
CA ASN A 193 23.99 -9.25 0.29
C ASN A 193 24.66 -8.45 -0.84
N LEU A 194 24.16 -8.48 -2.08
CA LEU A 194 24.88 -7.84 -3.21
C LEU A 194 24.37 -6.44 -3.60
N PHE A 195 23.18 -6.02 -3.15
CA PHE A 195 22.58 -4.74 -3.56
C PHE A 195 22.43 -3.70 -2.44
N ALA A 196 22.60 -4.09 -1.17
CA ALA A 196 22.54 -3.15 -0.04
C ALA A 196 23.65 -2.08 -0.09
N GLN A 197 24.85 -2.47 -0.55
CA GLN A 197 26.02 -1.59 -0.65
C GLN A 197 26.06 -0.71 -1.90
N GLY A 198 25.05 -0.76 -2.79
CA GLY A 198 25.01 0.10 -3.98
C GLY A 198 26.09 -0.21 -5.03
N ARG A 199 26.35 0.73 -5.93
CA ARG A 199 27.41 0.64 -6.96
C ARG A 199 28.20 1.95 -7.01
N PRO A 200 29.50 1.92 -7.32
CA PRO A 200 30.29 3.14 -7.44
C PRO A 200 29.82 4.02 -8.61
N PRO A 201 30.15 5.33 -8.60
CA PRO A 201 29.98 6.22 -9.74
C PRO A 201 30.67 5.67 -11.00
N SER A 202 30.13 6.01 -12.17
CA SER A 202 30.75 5.62 -13.44
C SER A 202 32.11 6.31 -13.64
N PRO A 203 33.01 5.75 -14.48
CA PRO A 203 34.30 6.38 -14.78
C PRO A 203 34.17 7.84 -15.22
N GLN A 204 33.16 8.15 -16.06
CA GLN A 204 32.90 9.52 -16.52
C GLN A 204 32.60 10.48 -15.38
N VAL A 205 31.82 10.04 -14.37
CA VAL A 205 31.55 10.87 -13.18
C VAL A 205 32.83 11.11 -12.40
N LYS A 206 33.67 10.07 -12.24
CA LYS A 206 34.97 10.21 -11.56
C LYS A 206 35.91 11.16 -12.28
N ASP A 207 35.96 11.11 -13.62
CA ASP A 207 36.76 12.03 -14.44
C ASP A 207 36.30 13.49 -14.26
N CYS A 208 34.98 13.72 -14.23
CA CYS A 208 34.43 15.05 -13.96
C CYS A 208 34.77 15.56 -12.55
N LEU A 209 34.69 14.69 -11.55
CA LEU A 209 35.08 15.04 -10.18
C LEU A 209 36.57 15.35 -10.07
N GLN A 210 37.43 14.58 -10.75
CA GLN A 210 38.87 14.84 -10.80
C GLN A 210 39.14 16.22 -11.43
N ALA A 211 38.51 16.54 -12.56
CA ALA A 211 38.65 17.83 -13.21
C ALA A 211 38.21 19.01 -12.31
N LEU A 212 37.20 18.80 -11.45
CA LEU A 212 36.79 19.81 -10.47
C LEU A 212 37.82 19.96 -9.34
N VAL A 213 38.39 18.87 -8.87
CA VAL A 213 39.39 18.85 -7.79
C VAL A 213 40.74 19.43 -8.26
N ASP A 214 41.08 19.30 -9.54
CA ASP A 214 42.34 19.81 -10.11
C ASP A 214 42.44 21.35 -10.08
N ASP A 215 41.31 22.07 -10.05
CA ASP A 215 41.32 23.52 -9.84
C ASP A 215 41.46 23.83 -8.35
N GLN A 216 42.63 24.35 -7.95
CA GLN A 216 43.01 24.66 -6.57
C GLN A 216 42.08 25.65 -5.84
N ARG A 217 41.20 26.36 -6.57
CA ARG A 217 40.17 27.23 -5.96
C ARG A 217 38.91 26.46 -5.55
N ASN A 218 38.81 25.18 -5.92
CA ASN A 218 37.67 24.33 -5.62
C ASN A 218 37.93 23.47 -4.39
N THR A 219 36.92 23.34 -3.56
CA THR A 219 36.82 22.32 -2.52
C THR A 219 35.62 21.46 -2.86
N VAL A 220 35.84 20.18 -3.15
CA VAL A 220 34.79 19.25 -3.54
C VAL A 220 34.58 18.27 -2.39
N VAL A 221 33.35 18.14 -1.92
CA VAL A 221 32.97 17.25 -0.82
C VAL A 221 31.83 16.34 -1.26
N ILE A 222 32.01 15.04 -1.07
CA ILE A 222 30.96 14.04 -1.28
C ILE A 222 30.24 13.80 0.04
N LEU A 223 28.92 13.92 0.02
CA LEU A 223 28.01 13.58 1.11
C LEU A 223 27.39 12.23 0.79
N SER A 224 27.45 11.27 1.73
CA SER A 224 26.89 9.95 1.51
C SER A 224 26.32 9.36 2.80
N GLY A 225 25.14 8.75 2.66
CA GLY A 225 24.53 7.95 3.72
C GLY A 225 25.10 6.54 3.81
N ARG A 226 26.39 6.33 3.47
CA ARG A 226 27.06 5.02 3.46
C ARG A 226 28.26 5.03 4.40
N ASP A 227 28.71 3.81 4.71
CA ASP A 227 29.89 3.55 5.53
C ASP A 227 31.15 4.19 4.93
N ARG A 228 31.98 4.74 5.82
CA ARG A 228 33.26 5.37 5.49
C ARG A 228 34.17 4.51 4.59
N HIS A 229 34.34 3.23 4.88
CA HIS A 229 35.28 2.37 4.16
C HIS A 229 34.87 2.19 2.69
N LEU A 230 33.56 2.05 2.45
CA LEU A 230 33.02 1.91 1.11
C LEU A 230 33.20 3.22 0.31
N LEU A 231 32.99 4.36 0.95
CA LEU A 231 33.16 5.66 0.31
C LEU A 231 34.63 5.93 -0.02
N GLU A 232 35.55 5.59 0.89
CA GLU A 232 37.00 5.65 0.65
C GLU A 232 37.41 4.75 -0.53
N GLU A 233 36.89 3.53 -0.62
CA GLU A 233 37.17 2.62 -1.73
C GLU A 233 36.72 3.23 -3.08
N TRP A 234 35.48 3.73 -3.13
CA TRP A 234 34.88 4.24 -4.37
C TRP A 234 35.58 5.47 -4.93
N PHE A 235 36.06 6.36 -4.05
CA PHE A 235 36.69 7.62 -4.42
C PHE A 235 38.21 7.63 -4.24
N SER A 236 38.83 6.48 -3.90
CA SER A 236 40.27 6.31 -3.68
C SER A 236 41.17 6.83 -4.81
N SER A 237 40.66 6.83 -6.05
CA SER A 237 41.40 7.31 -7.22
C SER A 237 41.51 8.83 -7.29
N ILE A 238 40.68 9.59 -6.56
CA ILE A 238 40.59 11.04 -6.66
C ILE A 238 41.26 11.68 -5.43
N ARG A 239 42.46 12.21 -5.61
CA ARG A 239 43.21 12.83 -4.51
C ARG A 239 42.73 14.25 -4.26
N GLY A 240 42.45 14.58 -3.00
CA GLY A 240 42.03 15.93 -2.58
C GLY A 240 40.52 16.13 -2.47
N ILE A 241 39.72 15.09 -2.73
CA ILE A 241 38.28 15.12 -2.50
C ILE A 241 37.96 14.95 -1.01
N GLY A 242 37.02 15.74 -0.49
CA GLY A 242 36.47 15.58 0.85
C GLY A 242 35.39 14.51 0.85
N LEU A 243 35.36 13.67 1.89
CA LEU A 243 34.38 12.61 2.06
C LEU A 243 33.66 12.79 3.40
N CYS A 244 32.33 12.83 3.37
CA CYS A 244 31.47 12.88 4.55
C CYS A 244 30.51 11.68 4.51
N ALA A 245 30.77 10.71 5.38
CA ALA A 245 29.97 9.51 5.58
C ALA A 245 29.05 9.69 6.80
N GLU A 246 27.79 9.29 6.68
CA GLU A 246 26.80 9.33 7.77
C GLU A 246 26.89 8.12 8.72
N HIS A 247 27.35 6.97 8.20
CA HIS A 247 27.45 5.70 8.94
C HIS A 247 28.91 5.25 9.13
#